data_AF-A0A2V8PQX0-F1
#
_entry.id   AF-A0A2V8PQX0-F1
#
_cell.length_a   1.000
_cell.length_b   1.000
_cell.length_c   1.000
_cell.angle_alpha   90.00
_cell.angle_beta   90.00
_cell.angle_gamma   90.00
#
_symmetry.space_group_name_H-M   'P 1'
#
loop_
_entity.id
_entity.type
_entity.pdbx_description
1 polymer ?
#
loop_
_entity_poly.entity_id
_entity_poly.type
_entity_poly.pdbx_seq_one_letter_code
_entity_poly.pdbx_strand_id
1 'polypeptide(L)'
;MQQAKDDAARKAIASEAATARAAIADETIARLADDYEQGAVLDFFFADQLREIQASGFDIANFFGDMVNQLDPAREGKRIGEVAATRARAIAARKAHPRYSVWLIDPSAEGRESANEARVSALLKKLGEIEKLLQVRHYDEAENELKALLQDYPGEARLLFALGQTASLWARDTTDDDLQTQRLNRALANYRLAVAAASPEDAVMRLRAHEAMGRVLAFLGRNEEALKEFEAAIGIGPVDKTAYNNALEGKRKLTQP
;
A
#
# COMPACT_ATOMS: atom_id res chain seq x y z
N MET A 1 -27.68 -16.89 -8.75
CA MET A 1 -26.23 -16.85 -9.01
C MET A 1 -25.51 -15.82 -8.13
N GLN A 2 -25.96 -14.56 -8.07
CA GLN A 2 -25.31 -13.52 -7.25
C GLN A 2 -25.41 -13.77 -5.73
N GLN A 3 -26.62 -14.03 -5.21
CA GLN A 3 -26.83 -14.34 -3.79
C GLN A 3 -26.01 -15.54 -3.28
N ALA A 4 -25.87 -16.59 -4.10
CA ALA A 4 -25.07 -17.76 -3.73
C ALA A 4 -23.56 -17.46 -3.65
N LYS A 5 -23.05 -16.52 -4.47
CA LYS A 5 -21.67 -16.04 -4.38
C LYS A 5 -21.45 -15.16 -3.16
N ASP A 6 -22.43 -14.33 -2.82
CA ASP A 6 -22.38 -13.44 -1.65
C ASP A 6 -22.44 -14.24 -0.34
N ASP A 7 -23.26 -15.29 -0.28
CA ASP A 7 -23.33 -16.19 0.88
C ASP A 7 -22.07 -17.04 1.03
N ALA A 8 -21.47 -17.48 -0.07
CA ALA A 8 -20.19 -18.19 -0.05
C ALA A 8 -19.04 -17.28 0.44
N ALA A 9 -19.00 -16.03 -0.03
CA ALA A 9 -18.01 -15.04 0.40
C ALA A 9 -18.15 -14.72 1.89
N ARG A 10 -19.38 -14.53 2.40
CA ARG A 10 -19.62 -14.31 3.84
C ARG A 10 -19.18 -15.49 4.69
N LYS A 11 -19.44 -16.72 4.24
CA LYS A 11 -18.98 -17.94 4.95
C LYS A 11 -17.46 -18.06 4.96
N ALA A 12 -16.79 -17.72 3.86
CA ALA A 12 -15.33 -17.72 3.78
C ALA A 12 -14.73 -16.71 4.78
N ILE A 13 -15.23 -15.47 4.79
CA ILE A 13 -14.78 -14.42 5.73
C ILE A 13 -15.01 -14.85 7.19
N ALA A 14 -16.17 -15.44 7.49
CA ALA A 14 -16.47 -15.91 8.84
C ALA A 14 -15.55 -17.06 9.28
N SER A 15 -15.24 -17.99 8.36
CA SER A 15 -14.30 -19.09 8.60
C SER A 15 -12.88 -18.59 8.83
N GLU A 16 -12.45 -17.60 8.04
CA GLU A 16 -11.12 -17.01 8.15
C GLU A 16 -10.98 -16.22 9.46
N ALA A 17 -12.01 -15.46 9.85
CA ALA A 17 -12.07 -14.80 11.16
C ALA A 17 -12.06 -15.78 12.33
N ALA A 18 -12.75 -16.92 12.22
CA ALA A 18 -12.70 -17.98 13.22
C ALA A 18 -11.30 -18.59 13.33
N THR A 19 -10.62 -18.77 12.19
CA THR A 19 -9.24 -19.27 12.14
C THR A 19 -8.27 -18.29 12.81
N ALA A 20 -8.40 -17.00 12.54
CA ALA A 20 -7.59 -15.96 13.20
C ALA A 20 -7.83 -15.92 14.70
N ARG A 21 -9.09 -16.02 15.16
CA ARG A 21 -9.39 -16.11 16.61
C ARG A 21 -8.76 -17.33 17.28
N ALA A 22 -8.80 -18.49 16.63
CA ALA A 22 -8.12 -19.68 17.12
C ALA A 22 -6.59 -19.50 17.16
N ALA A 23 -6.02 -18.84 16.15
CA ALA A 23 -4.61 -18.51 16.13
C ALA A 23 -4.19 -17.54 17.25
N ILE A 24 -5.04 -16.59 17.66
CA ILE A 24 -4.77 -15.72 18.84
C ILE A 24 -4.64 -16.57 20.11
N ALA A 25 -5.52 -17.55 20.30
CA ALA A 25 -5.47 -18.45 21.45
C ALA A 25 -4.20 -19.32 21.41
N ASP A 26 -3.89 -19.90 20.25
CA ASP A 26 -2.68 -20.69 20.05
C ASP A 26 -1.40 -19.84 20.26
N GLU A 27 -1.40 -18.58 19.79
CA GLU A 27 -0.31 -17.61 19.94
C GLU A 27 -0.07 -17.23 21.40
N THR A 28 -1.14 -17.06 22.18
CA THR A 28 -1.05 -16.79 23.63
C THR A 28 -0.35 -17.92 24.35
N ILE A 29 -0.71 -19.17 24.02
CA ILE A 29 -0.09 -20.37 24.59
C ILE A 29 1.35 -20.53 24.12
N ALA A 30 1.64 -20.23 22.84
CA ALA A 30 2.99 -20.26 22.30
C ALA A 30 3.90 -19.26 23.01
N ARG A 31 3.40 -18.05 23.29
CA ARG A 31 4.14 -17.04 24.06
C ARG A 31 4.46 -17.54 25.47
N LEU A 32 3.48 -18.08 26.19
CA LEU A 32 3.70 -18.67 27.52
C LEU A 32 4.75 -19.81 27.48
N ALA A 33 4.76 -20.60 26.41
CA ALA A 33 5.77 -21.65 26.23
C ALA A 33 7.17 -21.08 25.97
N ASP A 34 7.26 -20.03 25.14
CA ASP A 34 8.51 -19.32 24.86
C ASP A 34 9.06 -18.65 26.15
N ASP A 35 8.19 -18.05 26.97
CA ASP A 35 8.54 -17.43 28.27
C ASP A 35 8.98 -18.49 29.30
N TYR A 36 8.29 -19.64 29.35
CA TYR A 36 8.66 -20.78 30.19
C TYR A 36 10.07 -21.31 29.85
N GLU A 37 10.38 -21.49 28.56
CA GLU A 37 11.71 -21.91 28.10
C GLU A 37 12.81 -20.88 28.46
N GLN A 38 12.45 -19.61 28.64
CA GLN A 38 13.34 -18.54 29.11
C GLN A 38 13.45 -18.43 30.64
N GLY A 39 12.78 -19.32 31.39
CA GLY A 39 12.88 -19.42 32.84
C GLY A 39 11.65 -18.90 33.60
N ALA A 40 10.61 -18.41 32.92
CA ALA A 40 9.36 -17.99 33.55
C ALA A 40 8.44 -19.20 33.83
N VAL A 41 8.93 -20.14 34.65
CA VAL A 41 8.32 -21.47 34.82
C VAL A 41 6.93 -21.45 35.49
N LEU A 42 6.53 -20.32 36.08
CA LEU A 42 5.23 -20.16 36.74
C LEU A 42 4.18 -19.44 35.88
N ASP A 43 4.52 -19.00 34.66
CA ASP A 43 3.62 -18.22 33.82
C ASP A 43 2.36 -19.01 33.43
N PHE A 44 2.49 -20.32 33.14
CA PHE A 44 1.34 -21.19 32.88
C PHE A 44 0.43 -21.32 34.09
N PHE A 45 1.01 -21.53 35.27
CA PHE A 45 0.26 -21.67 36.51
C PHE A 45 -0.61 -20.43 36.79
N PHE A 46 -0.01 -19.24 36.73
CA PHE A 46 -0.75 -18.00 36.97
C PHE A 46 -1.69 -17.65 35.81
N ALA A 47 -1.33 -17.96 34.56
CA ALA A 47 -2.23 -17.77 33.42
C ALA A 47 -3.51 -18.62 33.55
N ASP A 48 -3.42 -19.85 34.08
CA ASP A 48 -4.58 -20.70 34.37
C ASP A 48 -5.46 -20.11 35.49
N GLN A 49 -4.83 -19.73 36.61
CA GLN A 49 -5.53 -19.22 37.79
C GLN A 49 -6.23 -17.87 37.55
N LEU A 50 -5.60 -17.00 36.76
CA LEU A 50 -6.09 -15.65 36.52
C LEU A 50 -7.11 -15.54 35.38
N ARG A 51 -7.23 -16.57 34.53
CA ARG A 51 -8.07 -16.55 33.32
C ARG A 51 -9.53 -16.16 33.60
N GLU A 52 -10.12 -16.72 34.65
CA GLU A 52 -11.52 -16.46 35.05
C GLU A 52 -11.67 -15.21 35.92
N ILE A 53 -10.57 -14.74 36.54
CA ILE A 53 -10.59 -13.64 37.50
C ILE A 53 -10.44 -12.29 36.79
N GLN A 54 -9.68 -12.24 35.68
CA GLN A 54 -9.36 -11.01 34.95
C GLN A 54 -10.59 -10.19 34.51
N ALA A 55 -11.72 -10.83 34.25
CA ALA A 55 -12.95 -10.14 33.82
C ALA A 55 -13.82 -9.62 34.99
N SER A 56 -13.56 -10.04 36.23
CA SER A 56 -14.45 -9.79 37.38
C SER A 56 -14.05 -8.60 38.26
N GLY A 57 -12.84 -8.03 38.07
CA GLY A 57 -12.35 -6.91 38.87
C GLY A 57 -12.08 -7.26 40.35
N PHE A 58 -11.96 -8.55 40.66
CA PHE A 58 -11.78 -9.08 42.01
C PHE A 58 -10.37 -8.84 42.55
N ASP A 59 -10.26 -8.46 43.83
CA ASP A 59 -8.98 -8.28 44.50
C ASP A 59 -8.36 -9.63 44.90
N ILE A 60 -7.27 -10.00 44.21
CA ILE A 60 -6.57 -11.26 44.40
C ILE A 60 -5.63 -11.26 45.61
N ALA A 61 -5.38 -10.12 46.26
CA ALA A 61 -4.38 -10.01 47.33
C ALA A 61 -4.67 -11.00 48.49
N ASN A 62 -5.94 -11.18 48.84
CA ASN A 62 -6.36 -12.06 49.94
C ASN A 62 -6.34 -13.56 49.57
N PHE A 63 -6.21 -13.90 48.29
CA PHE A 63 -6.27 -15.27 47.78
C PHE A 63 -4.93 -15.75 47.23
N PHE A 64 -3.92 -14.88 47.22
CA PHE A 64 -2.60 -15.21 46.71
C PHE A 64 -1.96 -16.37 47.47
N GLY A 65 -2.13 -16.42 48.79
CA GLY A 65 -1.63 -17.53 49.61
C GLY A 65 -2.24 -18.88 49.21
N ASP A 66 -3.56 -18.92 49.03
CA ASP A 66 -4.27 -20.13 48.61
C ASP A 66 -3.88 -20.54 47.19
N MET A 67 -3.69 -19.57 46.29
CA MET A 67 -3.22 -19.81 44.93
C MET A 67 -1.83 -20.46 44.94
N VAL A 68 -0.86 -19.92 45.68
CA VAL A 68 0.49 -20.52 45.77
C VAL A 68 0.43 -21.93 46.36
N ASN A 69 -0.45 -22.18 47.33
CA ASN A 69 -0.62 -23.50 47.94
C ASN A 69 -1.16 -24.57 46.96
N GLN A 70 -1.78 -24.17 45.85
CA GLN A 70 -2.28 -25.08 44.81
C GLN A 70 -1.23 -25.42 43.74
N LEU A 71 -0.01 -24.89 43.84
CA LEU A 71 1.06 -25.16 42.88
C LEU A 71 1.43 -26.66 42.88
N ASP A 72 1.38 -27.28 41.71
CA ASP A 72 1.85 -28.65 41.49
C ASP A 72 3.12 -28.65 40.62
N PRO A 73 4.32 -28.77 41.23
CA PRO A 73 5.59 -28.78 40.49
C PRO A 73 5.70 -29.91 39.46
N ALA A 74 5.06 -31.05 39.70
CA ALA A 74 5.14 -32.20 38.80
C ALA A 74 4.35 -31.97 37.51
N ARG A 75 3.24 -31.21 37.60
CA ARG A 75 2.49 -30.74 36.43
C ARG A 75 3.24 -29.63 35.71
N GLU A 76 3.80 -28.66 36.42
CA GLU A 76 4.54 -27.56 35.79
C GLU A 76 5.73 -28.07 34.96
N GLY A 77 6.42 -29.12 35.43
CA GLY A 77 7.47 -29.78 34.65
C GLY A 77 7.01 -30.46 33.35
N LYS A 78 5.71 -30.64 33.12
CA LYS A 78 5.13 -31.29 31.92
C LYS A 78 4.47 -30.31 30.95
N ARG A 79 4.37 -29.02 31.28
CA ARG A 79 3.60 -28.01 30.52
C ARG A 79 4.01 -27.91 29.06
N ILE A 80 5.31 -27.88 28.77
CA ILE A 80 5.82 -27.80 27.39
C ILE A 80 5.34 -29.00 26.54
N GLY A 81 5.28 -30.19 27.14
CA GLY A 81 4.73 -31.38 26.47
C GLY A 81 3.23 -31.29 26.23
N GLU A 82 2.48 -30.75 27.20
CA GLU A 82 1.02 -30.55 27.09
C GLU A 82 0.65 -29.58 25.98
N VAL A 83 1.41 -28.50 25.81
CA VAL A 83 1.12 -27.43 24.84
C VAL A 83 1.85 -27.57 23.50
N ALA A 84 2.66 -28.62 23.31
CA ALA A 84 3.52 -28.78 22.15
C ALA A 84 2.76 -28.69 20.81
N ALA A 85 1.60 -29.34 20.72
CA ALA A 85 0.76 -29.30 19.52
C ALA A 85 0.22 -27.89 19.24
N THR A 86 -0.17 -27.17 20.28
CA THR A 86 -0.68 -25.79 20.18
C THR A 86 0.42 -24.82 19.76
N ARG A 87 1.60 -24.92 20.39
CA ARG A 87 2.78 -24.13 20.01
C ARG A 87 3.18 -24.38 18.55
N ALA A 88 3.14 -25.64 18.10
CA ALA A 88 3.42 -25.98 16.71
C ALA A 88 2.44 -25.33 15.73
N ARG A 89 1.14 -25.28 16.05
CA ARG A 89 0.13 -24.59 15.23
C ARG A 89 0.39 -23.08 15.16
N ALA A 90 0.71 -22.43 16.28
CA ALA A 90 1.06 -21.01 16.29
C ALA A 90 2.30 -20.72 15.40
N ILE A 91 3.35 -21.53 15.51
CA ILE A 91 4.55 -21.39 14.69
C ILE A 91 4.24 -21.60 13.20
N ALA A 92 3.38 -22.56 12.87
CA ALA A 92 2.95 -22.79 11.49
C ALA A 92 2.16 -21.59 10.95
N ALA A 93 1.26 -21.01 11.74
CA ALA A 93 0.49 -19.83 11.36
C ALA A 93 1.39 -18.59 11.14
N ARG A 94 2.36 -18.33 12.04
CA ARG A 94 3.38 -17.28 11.87
C ARG A 94 4.13 -17.41 10.53
N LYS A 95 4.40 -18.63 10.09
CA LYS A 95 5.10 -18.91 8.81
C LYS A 95 4.18 -18.77 7.59
N ALA A 96 2.90 -19.10 7.75
CA ALA A 96 1.91 -19.04 6.67
C ALA A 96 1.51 -17.59 6.31
N HIS A 97 1.63 -16.67 7.27
CA HIS A 97 1.20 -15.27 7.11
C HIS A 97 2.40 -14.32 7.21
N PRO A 98 2.98 -13.87 6.07
CA PRO A 98 4.02 -12.85 6.02
C PRO A 98 3.74 -11.62 6.90
N ARG A 99 2.48 -11.24 7.07
CA ARG A 99 2.05 -10.16 7.98
C ARG A 99 1.14 -10.67 9.10
N TYR A 100 1.58 -11.71 9.81
CA TYR A 100 0.82 -12.38 10.87
C TYR A 100 0.16 -11.44 11.89
N SER A 101 0.86 -10.42 12.37
CA SER A 101 0.30 -9.44 13.33
C SER A 101 -0.88 -8.64 12.76
N VAL A 102 -0.84 -8.29 11.48
CA VAL A 102 -1.93 -7.60 10.78
C VAL A 102 -3.08 -8.58 10.52
N TRP A 103 -2.77 -9.80 10.11
CA TRP A 103 -3.76 -10.87 9.87
C TRP A 103 -4.57 -11.23 11.12
N LEU A 104 -3.95 -11.26 12.31
CA LEU A 104 -4.66 -11.50 13.57
C LEU A 104 -5.73 -10.43 13.87
N ILE A 105 -5.53 -9.19 13.41
CA ILE A 105 -6.44 -8.07 13.61
C ILE A 105 -7.50 -8.04 12.51
N ASP A 106 -7.08 -8.16 11.26
CA ASP A 106 -7.93 -8.18 10.07
C ASP A 106 -7.42 -9.24 9.08
N PRO A 107 -8.03 -10.43 9.06
CA PRO A 107 -7.60 -11.52 8.18
C PRO A 107 -7.70 -11.17 6.70
N SER A 108 -8.62 -10.27 6.34
CA SER A 108 -8.82 -9.84 4.96
C SER A 108 -7.76 -8.84 4.48
N ALA A 109 -7.00 -8.23 5.39
CA ALA A 109 -6.05 -7.19 5.05
C ALA A 109 -4.88 -7.72 4.21
N GLU A 110 -4.35 -8.90 4.56
CA GLU A 110 -3.23 -9.52 3.84
C GLU A 110 -3.62 -9.88 2.40
N GLY A 111 -4.82 -10.47 2.20
CA GLY A 111 -5.33 -10.77 0.87
C GLY A 111 -5.61 -9.52 0.03
N ARG A 112 -6.17 -8.47 0.64
CA ARG A 112 -6.41 -7.19 -0.06
C ARG A 112 -5.12 -6.49 -0.46
N GLU A 113 -4.12 -6.49 0.40
CA GLU A 113 -2.83 -5.86 0.14
C GLU A 113 -2.03 -6.65 -0.90
N SER A 114 -1.97 -7.97 -0.79
CA SER A 114 -1.34 -8.83 -1.81
C SER A 114 -1.99 -8.68 -3.18
N ALA A 115 -3.33 -8.61 -3.23
CA ALA A 115 -4.05 -8.35 -4.48
C ALA A 115 -3.73 -6.94 -5.04
N ASN A 116 -3.59 -5.94 -4.17
CA ASN A 116 -3.20 -4.59 -4.57
C ASN A 116 -1.75 -4.54 -5.09
N GLU A 117 -0.81 -5.21 -4.43
CA GLU A 117 0.59 -5.33 -4.86
C GLU A 117 0.70 -6.04 -6.21
N ALA A 118 -0.01 -7.15 -6.40
CA ALA A 118 -0.05 -7.86 -7.68
C ALA A 118 -0.65 -6.98 -8.79
N ARG A 119 -1.71 -6.23 -8.48
CA ARG A 119 -2.34 -5.28 -9.40
C ARG A 119 -1.39 -4.14 -9.80
N VAL A 120 -0.69 -3.54 -8.84
CA VAL A 120 0.30 -2.49 -9.09
C VAL A 120 1.49 -3.05 -9.89
N SER A 121 1.98 -4.24 -9.56
CA SER A 121 3.09 -4.88 -10.28
C SER A 121 2.74 -5.16 -11.75
N ALA A 122 1.54 -5.68 -12.01
CA ALA A 122 1.04 -5.90 -13.37
C ALA A 122 0.93 -4.59 -14.16
N LEU A 123 0.45 -3.52 -13.53
CA LEU A 123 0.40 -2.19 -14.12
C LEU A 123 1.80 -1.67 -14.48
N LEU A 124 2.76 -1.75 -13.55
CA LEU A 124 4.13 -1.28 -13.77
C LEU A 124 4.82 -2.04 -14.92
N LYS A 125 4.57 -3.35 -15.04
CA LYS A 125 5.08 -4.14 -16.16
C LYS A 125 4.56 -3.62 -17.50
N LYS A 126 3.25 -3.36 -17.59
CA LYS A 126 2.62 -2.84 -18.81
C LYS A 126 3.08 -1.43 -19.15
N LEU A 127 3.27 -0.57 -18.14
CA LEU A 127 3.87 0.75 -18.33
C LEU A 127 5.29 0.63 -18.93
N GLY A 128 6.09 -0.33 -18.47
CA GLY A 128 7.41 -0.60 -19.07
C GLY A 128 7.35 -1.12 -20.51
N GLU A 129 6.28 -1.80 -20.92
CA GLU A 129 6.04 -2.19 -22.32
C GLU A 129 5.68 -0.97 -23.17
N ILE A 130 4.82 -0.09 -22.67
CA ILE A 130 4.45 1.18 -23.32
C ILE A 130 5.67 2.10 -23.46
N GLU A 131 6.55 2.17 -22.45
CA GLU A 131 7.79 2.94 -22.55
C GLU A 131 8.66 2.50 -23.73
N LYS A 132 8.67 1.21 -24.09
CA LYS A 132 9.39 0.73 -25.29
C LYS A 132 8.74 1.23 -26.58
N LEU A 133 7.41 1.27 -26.64
CA LEU A 133 6.69 1.86 -27.78
C LEU A 133 7.05 3.35 -27.93
N LEU A 134 7.12 4.08 -26.81
CA LEU A 134 7.50 5.49 -26.81
C LEU A 134 8.94 5.71 -27.29
N GLN A 135 9.86 4.80 -26.96
CA GLN A 135 11.26 4.86 -27.43
C GLN A 135 11.37 4.73 -28.96
N VAL A 136 10.52 3.89 -29.57
CA VAL A 136 10.46 3.74 -31.04
C VAL A 136 9.48 4.71 -31.70
N ARG A 137 8.93 5.66 -30.95
CA ARG A 137 8.03 6.74 -31.42
C ARG A 137 6.67 6.25 -31.93
N HIS A 138 6.22 5.08 -31.48
CA HIS A 138 4.88 4.54 -31.77
C HIS A 138 3.85 5.16 -30.81
N TYR A 139 3.60 6.47 -30.97
CA TYR A 139 2.80 7.25 -30.03
C TYR A 139 1.30 6.91 -30.05
N ASP A 140 0.79 6.54 -31.21
CA ASP A 140 -0.60 6.14 -31.43
C ASP A 140 -0.89 4.79 -30.74
N GLU A 141 -0.03 3.79 -30.93
CA GLU A 141 -0.13 2.50 -30.24
C GLU A 141 -0.03 2.69 -28.71
N ALA A 142 0.97 3.46 -28.25
CA ALA A 142 1.13 3.76 -26.83
C ALA A 142 -0.09 4.47 -26.23
N GLU A 143 -0.65 5.47 -26.91
CA GLU A 143 -1.85 6.18 -26.45
C GLU A 143 -3.06 5.24 -26.38
N ASN A 144 -3.23 4.35 -27.34
CA ASN A 144 -4.32 3.38 -27.36
C ASN A 144 -4.21 2.35 -26.23
N GLU A 145 -3.01 1.81 -25.99
CA GLU A 145 -2.77 0.89 -24.87
C GLU A 145 -2.98 1.56 -23.52
N LEU A 146 -2.51 2.80 -23.36
CA LEU A 146 -2.73 3.57 -22.13
C LEU A 146 -4.22 3.83 -21.88
N LYS A 147 -5.00 4.15 -22.92
CA LYS A 147 -6.46 4.33 -22.81
C LYS A 147 -7.18 3.03 -22.43
N ALA A 148 -6.76 1.91 -23.01
CA ALA A 148 -7.28 0.60 -22.65
C ALA A 148 -7.00 0.28 -21.18
N LEU A 149 -5.76 0.52 -20.73
CA LEU A 149 -5.39 0.35 -19.32
C LEU A 149 -6.18 1.27 -18.40
N LEU A 150 -6.48 2.49 -18.80
CA LEU A 150 -7.27 3.41 -17.97
C LEU A 150 -8.71 2.90 -17.75
N GLN A 151 -9.25 2.04 -18.63
CA GLN A 151 -10.53 1.37 -18.37
C GLN A 151 -10.42 0.33 -17.25
N ASP A 152 -9.30 -0.40 -17.20
CA ASP A 152 -9.04 -1.42 -16.17
C ASP A 152 -8.56 -0.81 -14.84
N TYR A 153 -7.97 0.39 -14.89
CA TYR A 153 -7.39 1.12 -13.75
C TYR A 153 -7.89 2.57 -13.73
N PRO A 154 -9.20 2.79 -13.53
CA PRO A 154 -9.78 4.13 -13.58
C PRO A 154 -9.19 5.03 -12.49
N GLY A 155 -8.80 6.25 -12.86
CA GLY A 155 -8.23 7.22 -11.93
C GLY A 155 -6.81 6.89 -11.46
N GLU A 156 -6.09 5.97 -12.11
CA GLU A 156 -4.68 5.72 -11.79
C GLU A 156 -3.80 6.88 -12.29
N ALA A 157 -3.20 7.61 -11.35
CA ALA A 157 -2.39 8.80 -11.63
C ALA A 157 -1.21 8.51 -12.57
N ARG A 158 -0.58 7.33 -12.46
CA ARG A 158 0.55 6.93 -13.33
C ARG A 158 0.14 6.82 -14.80
N LEU A 159 -1.04 6.27 -15.09
CA LEU A 159 -1.55 6.14 -16.45
C LEU A 159 -1.90 7.50 -17.05
N LEU A 160 -2.53 8.37 -16.26
CA LEU A 160 -2.85 9.74 -16.66
C LEU A 160 -1.56 10.54 -16.93
N PHE A 161 -0.55 10.39 -16.08
CA PHE A 161 0.76 11.01 -16.30
C PHE A 161 1.42 10.48 -17.59
N ALA A 162 1.41 9.17 -17.81
CA ALA A 162 1.95 8.55 -19.01
C ALA A 162 1.21 9.01 -20.29
N LEU A 163 -0.12 9.20 -20.25
CA LEU A 163 -0.88 9.79 -21.35
C LEU A 163 -0.43 11.22 -21.64
N GLY A 164 -0.19 12.01 -20.60
CA GLY A 164 0.36 13.35 -20.72
C GLY A 164 1.74 13.36 -21.38
N GLN A 165 2.61 12.43 -20.96
CA GLN A 165 3.95 12.25 -21.52
C GLN A 165 3.91 11.84 -22.99
N THR A 166 3.10 10.84 -23.34
CA THR A 166 2.90 10.37 -24.72
C THR A 166 2.43 11.51 -25.62
N ALA A 167 1.45 12.29 -25.17
CA ALA A 167 0.96 13.44 -25.92
C ALA A 167 2.03 14.53 -26.08
N SER A 168 2.85 14.78 -25.05
CA SER A 168 3.96 15.73 -25.11
C SER A 168 5.05 15.30 -26.09
N LEU A 169 5.40 14.01 -26.10
CA LEU A 169 6.39 13.45 -27.03
C LEU A 169 5.90 13.51 -28.47
N TRP A 170 4.64 13.15 -28.71
CA TRP A 170 4.05 13.25 -30.04
C TRP A 170 4.00 14.69 -30.53
N ALA A 171 3.59 15.64 -29.67
CA ALA A 171 3.57 17.06 -30.01
C ALA A 171 4.94 17.59 -30.45
N ARG A 172 6.01 17.17 -29.77
CA ARG A 172 7.39 17.58 -30.12
C ARG A 172 7.82 17.07 -31.50
N ASP A 173 7.30 15.92 -31.90
CA ASP A 173 7.81 15.16 -33.04
C ASP A 173 6.97 15.35 -34.31
N THR A 174 5.78 15.97 -34.19
CA THR A 174 4.93 16.32 -35.33
C THR A 174 5.33 17.67 -35.94
N THR A 175 5.13 17.81 -37.25
CA THR A 175 5.34 19.05 -38.01
C THR A 175 4.03 19.77 -38.33
N ASP A 176 2.89 19.21 -37.92
CA ASP A 176 1.58 19.81 -38.09
C ASP A 176 1.26 20.65 -36.83
N ASP A 177 1.18 21.97 -37.01
CA ASP A 177 1.00 22.94 -35.92
C ASP A 177 -0.35 22.77 -35.19
N ASP A 178 -1.40 22.40 -35.92
CA ASP A 178 -2.73 22.16 -35.36
C ASP A 178 -2.71 20.89 -34.51
N LEU A 179 -2.10 19.82 -35.04
CA LEU A 179 -1.91 18.57 -34.31
C LEU A 179 -1.01 18.79 -33.10
N GLN A 180 0.09 19.53 -33.23
CA GLN A 180 0.98 19.86 -32.12
C GLN A 180 0.21 20.56 -31.00
N THR A 181 -0.55 21.61 -31.33
CA THR A 181 -1.36 22.34 -30.35
C THR A 181 -2.41 21.45 -29.70
N GLN A 182 -3.10 20.61 -30.47
CA GLN A 182 -4.05 19.65 -29.94
C GLN A 182 -3.40 18.68 -28.94
N ARG A 183 -2.20 18.17 -29.27
CA ARG A 183 -1.45 17.23 -28.44
C ARG A 183 -0.94 17.87 -27.16
N LEU A 184 -0.44 19.11 -27.22
CA LEU A 184 -0.03 19.86 -26.02
C LEU A 184 -1.22 20.14 -25.09
N ASN A 185 -2.38 20.49 -25.62
CA ASN A 185 -3.60 20.65 -24.82
C ASN A 185 -4.07 19.33 -24.18
N ARG A 186 -3.99 18.21 -24.92
CA ARG A 186 -4.21 16.87 -24.35
C ARG A 186 -3.20 16.54 -23.26
N ALA A 187 -1.94 16.92 -23.43
CA ALA A 187 -0.91 16.70 -22.41
C ALA A 187 -1.27 17.42 -21.11
N LEU A 188 -1.62 18.72 -21.19
CA LEU A 188 -2.06 19.51 -20.04
C LEU A 188 -3.27 18.90 -19.34
N ALA A 189 -4.29 18.47 -20.10
CA ALA A 189 -5.47 17.84 -19.52
C ALA A 189 -5.11 16.58 -18.74
N ASN A 190 -4.28 15.71 -19.31
CA ASN A 190 -3.85 14.46 -18.67
C ASN A 190 -2.97 14.69 -17.44
N TYR A 191 -2.04 15.65 -17.47
CA TYR A 191 -1.23 15.98 -16.29
C TYR A 191 -2.09 16.57 -15.16
N ARG A 192 -3.07 17.43 -15.47
CA ARG A 192 -4.03 17.92 -14.46
C ARG A 192 -4.82 16.78 -13.82
N LEU A 193 -5.30 15.85 -14.63
CA LEU A 193 -5.97 14.66 -14.14
C LEU A 193 -5.02 13.80 -13.28
N ALA A 194 -3.75 13.67 -13.66
CA ALA A 194 -2.76 12.94 -12.86
C ALA A 194 -2.54 13.58 -11.47
N VAL A 195 -2.46 14.93 -11.39
CA VAL A 195 -2.39 15.64 -10.11
C VAL A 195 -3.65 15.39 -9.28
N ALA A 196 -4.83 15.46 -9.89
CA ALA A 196 -6.11 15.24 -9.19
C ALA A 196 -6.30 13.80 -8.70
N ALA A 197 -5.75 12.84 -9.43
CA ALA A 197 -5.78 11.41 -9.11
C ALA A 197 -4.71 10.99 -8.09
N ALA A 198 -3.60 11.73 -8.00
CA ALA A 198 -2.51 11.41 -7.09
C ALA A 198 -2.96 11.52 -5.62
N SER A 199 -2.61 10.53 -4.80
CA SER A 199 -2.87 10.59 -3.36
C SER A 199 -2.10 11.77 -2.75
N PRO A 200 -2.56 12.36 -1.63
CA PRO A 200 -1.83 13.43 -0.95
C PRO A 200 -0.37 13.09 -0.61
N GLU A 201 -0.09 11.81 -0.41
CA GLU A 201 1.25 11.27 -0.11
C GLU A 201 2.13 11.08 -1.36
N ASP A 202 1.53 10.99 -2.56
CA ASP A 202 2.27 10.88 -3.83
C ASP A 202 2.78 12.25 -4.30
N ALA A 203 3.66 12.84 -3.49
CA ALA A 203 4.30 14.12 -3.74
C ALA A 203 5.16 14.09 -5.01
N VAL A 204 5.79 12.95 -5.32
CA VAL A 204 6.62 12.77 -6.51
C VAL A 204 5.78 12.92 -7.78
N MET A 205 4.61 12.27 -7.86
CA MET A 205 3.74 12.37 -9.02
C MET A 205 3.24 13.79 -9.25
N ARG A 206 2.78 14.47 -8.19
CA ARG A 206 2.31 15.86 -8.31
C ARG A 206 3.43 16.79 -8.76
N LEU A 207 4.63 16.65 -8.20
CA LEU A 207 5.78 17.47 -8.57
C LEU A 207 6.14 17.30 -10.04
N ARG A 208 6.25 16.05 -10.51
CA ARG A 208 6.52 15.76 -11.92
C ARG A 208 5.45 16.31 -12.85
N ALA A 209 4.18 16.17 -12.48
CA ALA A 209 3.06 16.65 -13.30
C ALA A 209 3.04 18.19 -13.37
N HIS A 210 3.26 18.89 -12.27
CA HIS A 210 3.38 20.35 -12.25
C HIS A 210 4.58 20.83 -13.09
N GLU A 211 5.75 20.19 -12.97
CA GLU A 211 6.91 20.51 -13.82
C GLU A 211 6.59 20.33 -15.31
N ALA A 212 5.96 19.21 -15.68
CA ALA A 212 5.62 18.92 -17.06
C ALA A 212 4.57 19.90 -17.62
N MET A 213 3.57 20.27 -16.84
CA MET A 213 2.60 21.31 -17.21
C MET A 213 3.27 22.66 -17.39
N GLY A 214 4.18 23.06 -16.50
CA GLY A 214 4.96 24.29 -16.62
C GLY A 214 5.73 24.35 -17.93
N ARG A 215 6.39 23.25 -18.32
CA ARG A 215 7.10 23.15 -19.60
C ARG A 215 6.17 23.27 -20.81
N VAL A 216 5.04 22.56 -20.79
CA VAL A 216 4.07 22.61 -21.90
C VAL A 216 3.45 24.01 -22.03
N LEU A 217 3.09 24.65 -20.92
CA LEU A 217 2.56 26.01 -20.92
C LEU A 217 3.58 27.04 -21.40
N ALA A 218 4.85 26.91 -20.99
CA ALA A 218 5.93 27.76 -21.46
C ALA A 218 6.14 27.62 -22.97
N PHE A 219 6.09 26.39 -23.49
CA PHE A 219 6.18 26.15 -24.94
C PHE A 219 5.01 26.79 -25.71
N LEU A 220 3.81 26.79 -25.13
CA LEU A 220 2.63 27.47 -25.69
C LEU A 220 2.64 29.01 -25.49
N GLY A 221 3.71 29.58 -24.92
CA GLY A 221 3.81 31.01 -24.62
C GLY A 221 2.92 31.49 -23.46
N ARG A 222 2.29 30.58 -22.72
CA ARG A 222 1.42 30.86 -21.56
C ARG A 222 2.25 31.02 -20.29
N ASN A 223 3.16 32.00 -20.30
CA ASN A 223 4.23 32.13 -19.31
C ASN A 223 3.72 32.34 -17.88
N GLU A 224 2.64 33.11 -17.68
CA GLU A 224 2.06 33.32 -16.34
C GLU A 224 1.52 32.03 -15.73
N GLU A 225 0.87 31.19 -16.53
CA GLU A 225 0.38 29.90 -16.07
C GLU A 225 1.54 28.92 -15.87
N ALA A 226 2.54 28.95 -16.75
CA ALA A 226 3.75 28.14 -16.59
C ALA A 226 4.48 28.45 -15.28
N LEU A 227 4.59 29.73 -14.91
CA LEU A 227 5.17 30.16 -13.64
C LEU A 227 4.41 29.58 -12.45
N LYS A 228 3.06 29.62 -12.47
CA LYS A 228 2.23 29.02 -11.40
C LYS A 228 2.49 27.52 -11.25
N GLU A 229 2.61 26.79 -12.35
CA GLU A 229 2.88 25.36 -12.30
C GLU A 229 4.29 25.06 -11.79
N PHE A 230 5.30 25.82 -12.22
CA PHE A 230 6.66 25.66 -11.66
C PHE A 230 6.71 26.01 -10.17
N GLU A 231 5.98 27.03 -9.73
CA GLU A 231 5.87 27.38 -8.30
C GLU A 231 5.16 26.30 -7.50
N ALA A 232 4.11 25.68 -8.05
CA ALA A 232 3.45 24.54 -7.44
C ALA A 232 4.40 23.34 -7.29
N ALA A 233 5.20 23.04 -8.33
CA ALA A 233 6.22 22.00 -8.27
C ALA A 233 7.29 22.29 -7.19
N ILE A 234 7.78 23.54 -7.13
CA ILE A 234 8.78 23.97 -6.14
C ILE A 234 8.21 23.91 -4.71
N GLY A 235 6.94 24.28 -4.54
CA GLY A 235 6.25 24.24 -3.24
C GLY A 235 6.13 22.84 -2.63
N ILE A 236 6.18 21.78 -3.46
CA ILE A 236 6.20 20.39 -2.99
C ILE A 236 7.56 20.02 -2.37
N GLY A 237 8.65 20.68 -2.78
CA GLY A 237 10.00 20.42 -2.28
C GLY A 237 10.75 19.33 -3.06
N PRO A 238 12.02 19.04 -2.71
CA PRO A 238 12.94 18.26 -3.54
C PRO A 238 12.77 16.73 -3.39
N VAL A 239 11.53 16.23 -3.42
CA VAL A 239 11.22 14.78 -3.34
C VAL A 239 11.66 14.02 -4.60
N ASP A 240 11.76 14.74 -5.73
CA ASP A 240 12.44 14.30 -6.95
C ASP A 240 13.41 15.41 -7.38
N LYS A 241 14.72 15.16 -7.22
CA LYS A 241 15.76 16.15 -7.49
C LYS A 241 15.75 16.63 -8.94
N THR A 242 15.49 15.75 -9.90
CA THR A 242 15.53 16.10 -11.32
C THR A 242 14.37 17.03 -11.66
N ALA A 243 13.15 16.63 -11.30
CA ALA A 243 11.98 17.44 -11.61
C ALA A 243 11.95 18.75 -10.79
N TYR A 244 12.45 18.75 -9.55
CA TYR A 244 12.59 19.96 -8.76
C TYR A 244 13.57 20.96 -9.40
N ASN A 245 14.75 20.48 -9.85
CA ASN A 245 15.72 21.32 -10.53
C ASN A 245 15.20 21.85 -11.87
N ASN A 246 14.48 21.04 -12.64
CA ASN A 246 13.85 21.48 -13.88
C ASN A 246 12.80 22.58 -13.62
N ALA A 247 12.01 22.46 -12.55
CA ALA A 247 11.04 23.49 -12.18
C ALA A 247 11.72 24.82 -11.79
N LEU A 248 12.81 24.75 -11.02
CA LEU A 248 13.63 25.93 -10.71
C LEU A 248 14.20 26.58 -11.98
N GLU A 249 14.73 25.77 -12.90
CA GLU A 249 15.28 26.26 -14.15
C GLU A 249 14.18 26.88 -15.04
N GLY A 250 13.03 26.22 -15.14
CA GLY A 250 11.86 26.69 -15.89
C GLY A 250 11.36 28.03 -15.37
N LYS A 251 11.17 28.14 -14.05
CA LYS A 251 10.82 29.42 -13.40
C LYS A 251 11.86 30.50 -13.70
N ARG A 252 13.16 30.18 -13.51
CA ARG A 252 14.26 31.13 -13.75
C ARG A 252 14.23 31.69 -15.17
N LYS A 253 14.06 30.83 -16.18
CA LYS A 253 14.00 31.23 -17.61
C LYS A 253 12.85 32.19 -17.89
N LEU A 254 11.69 32.01 -17.25
CA LEU A 254 10.51 32.85 -17.47
C LEU A 254 10.54 34.17 -16.69
N THR A 255 11.38 34.27 -15.65
CA THR A 255 11.57 35.50 -14.84
C THR A 255 12.73 36.37 -15.29
N GLN A 256 13.53 35.91 -16.27
CA GLN A 256 14.62 36.71 -16.83
C GLN A 256 14.07 37.69 -17.88
N PRO A 257 14.52 38.96 -17.86
CA PRO A 257 14.11 39.98 -18.82
C PRO A 257 14.63 39.72 -20.23
#